data_AF-A0A353R0A3-F1
#
_entry.id   AF-A0A353R0A3-F1
#
_cell.length_a   1.000
_cell.length_b   1.000
_cell.length_c   1.000
_cell.angle_alpha   90.00
_cell.angle_beta   90.00
_cell.angle_gamma   90.00
#
_symmetry.space_group_name_H-M   'P 1'
#
loop_
_entity.id
_entity.type
_entity.pdbx_description
1 polymer ?
#
loop_
_entity_poly.entity_id
_entity_poly.type
_entity_poly.pdbx_seq_one_letter_code
_entity_poly.pdbx_strand_id
1 'polypeptide(L)' 'GSIYIEPGEMADEGPYGDHTGYYNEVERFPVFTIDRITHRTQPIYHSTYTG' A
#
# COMPACT_ATOMS: atom_id res chain seq x y z
N GLY A 1 14.07 -8.38 11.63
CA GLY A 1 13.09 -8.21 10.54
C GLY A 1 13.11 -6.74 10.24
N SER A 2 13.47 -6.38 9.03
CA SER A 2 13.56 -5.01 8.56
C SER A 2 12.24 -4.60 7.89
N ILE A 3 12.00 -3.30 7.87
CA ILE A 3 10.92 -2.68 7.10
C ILE A 3 11.62 -1.56 6.31
N TYR A 4 11.55 -1.60 4.98
CA TYR A 4 12.39 -0.74 4.13
C TYR A 4 11.82 -0.54 2.73
N ILE A 5 12.40 0.43 2.02
CA ILE A 5 12.21 0.67 0.58
C ILE A 5 13.57 0.45 -0.07
N GLU A 6 13.68 -0.51 -0.98
CA GLU A 6 14.90 -0.75 -1.74
C GLU A 6 15.06 0.33 -2.84
N PRO A 7 16.18 1.06 -2.89
CA PRO A 7 16.37 2.08 -3.92
C PRO A 7 16.23 1.52 -5.34
N GLY A 8 15.26 2.04 -6.10
CA GLY A 8 15.02 1.67 -7.50
C GLY A 8 14.05 0.50 -7.71
N GLU A 9 13.57 -0.15 -6.64
CA GLU A 9 12.49 -1.12 -6.74
C GLU A 9 11.14 -0.40 -6.86
N MET A 10 10.48 -0.57 -8.00
CA MET A 10 9.26 0.17 -8.37
C MET A 10 8.22 -0.76 -9.00
N ALA A 11 6.96 -0.61 -8.64
CA ALA A 11 5.83 -1.39 -9.17
C ALA A 11 4.69 -0.48 -9.66
N ASP A 12 3.85 -1.01 -10.54
CA ASP A 12 2.65 -0.34 -11.04
C ASP A 12 1.57 -0.31 -9.93
N GLU A 13 1.04 0.88 -9.65
CA GLU A 13 -0.04 1.16 -8.69
C GLU A 13 -1.28 1.63 -9.43
N GLY A 14 -2.45 1.23 -8.95
CA GLY A 14 -3.73 1.56 -9.57
C GLY A 14 -4.14 0.63 -10.73
N PRO A 15 -5.21 0.99 -11.47
CA PRO A 15 -6.05 2.15 -11.21
C PRO A 15 -6.93 1.94 -9.96
N TYR A 16 -7.10 2.99 -9.16
CA TYR A 16 -7.95 3.06 -7.97
C TYR A 16 -8.89 4.26 -8.06
N GLY A 17 -10.07 4.14 -7.45
CA GLY A 17 -10.99 5.26 -7.28
C GLY A 17 -10.42 6.25 -6.26
N ASP A 18 -10.31 7.51 -6.65
CA ASP A 18 -9.80 8.58 -5.79
C ASP A 18 -10.91 9.54 -5.34
N HIS A 19 -10.53 10.53 -4.52
CA HIS A 19 -11.43 11.55 -3.97
C HIS A 19 -12.15 12.44 -5.00
N THR A 20 -11.85 12.30 -6.29
CA THR A 20 -12.50 13.03 -7.37
C THR A 20 -13.73 12.30 -7.94
N GLY A 21 -13.96 11.04 -7.53
CA GLY A 21 -15.01 10.19 -8.06
C GLY A 21 -14.65 9.46 -9.36
N TYR A 22 -13.39 9.52 -9.77
CA TYR A 22 -12.87 8.86 -10.98
C TYR A 22 -11.70 7.93 -10.63
N TYR A 23 -11.35 7.05 -11.58
CA TYR A 23 -10.17 6.21 -11.48
C TYR A 23 -8.94 6.99 -11.95
N ASN A 24 -7.84 6.90 -11.20
CA ASN A 24 -6.54 7.36 -11.70
C ASN A 24 -6.00 6.44 -12.81
N GLU A 25 -4.97 6.90 -13.51
CA GLU A 25 -4.18 6.04 -14.41
C GLU A 25 -3.19 5.19 -13.60
N VAL A 26 -2.64 4.15 -14.23
CA VAL A 26 -1.56 3.35 -13.63
C VAL A 26 -0.28 4.17 -13.59
N GLU A 27 0.37 4.25 -12.41
CA GLU A 27 1.65 4.94 -12.22
C GLU A 27 2.63 4.09 -11.41
N ARG A 28 3.94 4.33 -11.55
CA ARG A 28 4.98 3.56 -10.85
C ARG A 28 5.37 4.17 -9.51
N PHE A 29 5.25 3.39 -8.43
CA PHE A 29 5.64 3.78 -7.08
C PHE A 29 6.68 2.85 -6.46
N PRO A 30 7.46 3.32 -5.45
CA PRO A 30 8.39 2.47 -4.73
C PRO A 30 7.70 1.33 -4.00
N VAL A 31 8.32 0.16 -4.00
CA VAL A 31 7.83 -0.99 -3.24
C VAL A 31 8.20 -0.84 -1.77
N PHE A 32 7.24 -1.07 -0.87
CA PHE A 32 7.46 -1.10 0.57
C PHE A 32 7.52 -2.55 1.07
N THR A 33 8.72 -2.99 1.45
CA THR A 33 8.97 -4.39 1.83
C THR A 33 8.84 -4.58 3.34
N ILE A 34 8.03 -5.58 3.74
CA ILE A 34 7.75 -5.91 5.14
C ILE A 34 8.26 -7.33 5.45
N ASP A 35 9.38 -7.46 6.16
CA ASP A 35 9.93 -8.79 6.52
C ASP A 35 9.23 -9.43 7.73
N ARG A 36 8.52 -8.63 8.53
CA ARG A 36 7.86 -9.11 9.74
C ARG A 36 6.66 -8.25 10.11
N ILE A 37 5.55 -8.92 10.41
CA ILE A 37 4.35 -8.31 10.99
C ILE A 37 4.21 -8.79 12.43
N THR A 38 3.92 -7.87 13.34
CA THR A 38 3.61 -8.17 14.75
C THR A 38 2.21 -7.69 15.08
N HIS A 39 1.43 -8.49 15.80
CA HIS A 39 0.08 -8.11 16.24
C HIS A 39 -0.26 -8.72 17.61
N ARG A 40 -1.27 -8.17 18.28
CA ARG A 40 -1.81 -8.73 19.53
C ARG A 40 -2.58 -10.04 19.28
N THR A 41 -2.74 -10.88 20.30
CA THR A 41 -3.70 -12.00 20.25
C THR A 41 -5.11 -11.48 19.98
N GLN A 42 -5.85 -12.09 19.05
CA GLN A 42 -7.14 -11.61 18.54
C GLN A 42 -7.07 -10.15 18.02
N PRO A 43 -6.37 -9.92 16.89
CA PRO A 43 -6.24 -8.59 16.31
C PRO A 43 -7.56 -8.13 15.67
N ILE A 44 -7.75 -6.80 15.61
CA ILE A 44 -8.81 -6.17 14.82
C ILE A 44 -8.11 -5.44 13.67
N TYR A 45 -8.51 -5.70 12.43
CA TYR A 45 -8.03 -4.98 11.25
C TYR A 45 -8.94 -3.78 10.98
N HIS A 46 -8.38 -2.58 11.05
CA HIS A 46 -9.11 -1.33 10.81
C HIS A 46 -8.90 -0.88 9.37
N SER A 47 -9.99 -0.56 8.66
CA SER A 47 -9.97 -0.17 7.24
C SER A 47 -10.95 0.96 6.98
N THR A 48 -10.68 1.74 5.93
CA THR A 48 -11.56 2.79 5.39
C THR A 48 -11.48 2.76 3.85
N TYR A 49 -12.24 3.61 3.16
CA TYR A 49 -12.18 3.80 1.70
C TYR A 49 -12.11 5.29 1.34
N THR A 50 -11.48 5.58 0.20
CA THR A 50 -11.62 6.83 -0.54
C THR A 50 -12.61 6.61 -1.69
N GLY A 51 -13.29 7.66 -2.15
CA GLY A 51 -14.23 7.57 -3.27
C GLY A 51 -14.43 8.91 -3.93
#